data_AF-A0A920PDN8-F1
#
_entry.id   AF-A0A920PDN8-F1
#
_cell.length_a   1.000
_cell.length_b   1.000
_cell.length_c   1.000
_cell.angle_alpha   90.00
_cell.angle_beta   90.00
_cell.angle_gamma   90.00
#
_symmetry.space_group_name_H-M   'P 1'
#
loop_
_entity.id
_entity.type
_entity.pdbx_description
1 polymer ?
#
loop_
_entity_poly.entity_id
_entity_poly.type
_entity_poly.pdbx_seq_one_letter_code
_entity_poly.pdbx_strand_id
1 'polypeptide(L)' 'MSHESGKIEVIGMTEDQIFFKYARSASPEDNARFLAFYRNPNAAWFDDYKEASEEFSLFAPNENSEVTI' A
#
# COMPACT_ATOMS: atom_id res chain seq x y z
N MET A 1 -11.23 3.20 4.19
CA MET A 1 -11.81 3.93 3.03
C MET A 1 -12.25 2.91 2.00
N SER A 2 -13.34 3.17 1.28
CA SER A 2 -13.79 2.29 0.19
C SER A 2 -13.30 2.91 -1.12
N HIS A 3 -12.41 2.23 -1.83
CA HIS A 3 -11.93 2.60 -3.15
C HIS A 3 -12.47 1.59 -4.18
N GLU A 4 -12.46 1.93 -5.47
CA GLU A 4 -12.95 1.03 -6.53
C GLU A 4 -12.16 -0.29 -6.55
N SER A 5 -10.85 -0.25 -6.27
CA SER A 5 -9.99 -1.44 -6.20
C SER A 5 -10.19 -2.30 -4.95
N GLY A 6 -10.89 -1.78 -3.92
CA GLY A 6 -11.15 -2.54 -2.70
C GLY A 6 -11.23 -1.69 -1.43
N LYS A 7 -11.26 -2.38 -0.29
CA LYS A 7 -11.27 -1.71 1.02
C LYS A 7 -9.84 -1.47 1.47
N ILE A 8 -9.50 -0.21 1.68
CA ILE A 8 -8.16 0.24 2.12
C ILE A 8 -8.25 0.67 3.58
N GLU A 9 -7.27 0.26 4.37
CA GLU A 9 -7.12 0.62 5.77
C GLU A 9 -5.76 1.27 6.00
N VAL A 10 -5.74 2.37 6.76
CA VAL A 10 -4.49 2.98 7.24
C VAL A 10 -4.06 2.20 8.46
N ILE A 11 -2.88 1.60 8.38
CA ILE A 11 -2.33 0.73 9.45
C ILE A 11 -1.31 1.47 10.32
N GLY A 12 -0.78 2.60 9.84
CA GLY A 12 0.12 3.45 10.61
C GLY A 12 0.64 4.65 9.82
N MET A 13 1.28 5.57 10.51
CA MET A 13 2.04 6.68 9.92
C MET A 13 3.28 6.99 10.77
N THR A 14 4.32 7.50 10.13
CA THR A 14 5.47 8.15 10.76
C THR A 14 5.44 9.65 10.45
N GLU A 15 6.52 10.37 10.78
CA GLU A 15 6.65 11.77 10.38
C GLU A 15 6.64 11.94 8.86
N ASP A 16 7.31 11.04 8.14
CA ASP A 16 7.57 11.15 6.70
C ASP A 16 6.76 10.17 5.84
N GLN A 17 6.18 9.13 6.42
CA GLN A 17 5.51 8.07 5.67
C GLN A 17 4.13 7.74 6.22
N ILE A 18 3.28 7.22 5.34
CA ILE A 18 1.97 6.65 5.69
C ILE A 18 1.85 5.27 5.06
N PHE A 19 1.27 4.33 5.82
CA PHE A 19 1.16 2.94 5.43
C PHE A 19 -0.30 2.55 5.24
N PHE A 20 -0.58 1.92 4.10
CA PHE A 20 -1.88 1.40 3.74
C PHE A 20 -1.84 -0.12 3.56
N LYS A 21 -2.96 -0.75 3.87
CA LYS A 21 -3.21 -2.17 3.63
C LYS A 21 -4.54 -2.36 2.93
N TYR A 22 -4.56 -3.21 1.92
CA TYR A 22 -5.80 -3.72 1.35
C TYR A 22 -6.41 -4.79 2.28
N ALA A 23 -7.57 -4.50 2.86
CA ALA A 23 -8.29 -5.36 3.81
C ALA A 23 -9.11 -6.44 3.12
N ARG A 24 -9.70 -6.11 1.97
CA ARG A 24 -10.19 -7.06 0.96
C ARG A 24 -9.97 -6.40 -0.40
N SER A 25 -9.20 -7.03 -1.26
CA SER A 25 -9.14 -6.62 -2.66
C SER A 25 -10.19 -7.38 -3.46
N ALA A 26 -10.69 -6.76 -4.53
CA ALA A 26 -11.54 -7.46 -5.49
C ALA A 26 -10.79 -8.59 -6.21
N SER A 27 -9.45 -8.49 -6.32
CA SER A 27 -8.59 -9.55 -6.84
C SER A 27 -7.86 -10.29 -5.71
N PRO A 28 -7.82 -11.65 -5.70
CA PRO A 28 -7.10 -12.43 -4.70
C PRO A 28 -5.59 -12.13 -4.62
N GLU A 29 -4.99 -11.66 -5.72
CA GLU A 29 -3.55 -11.36 -5.83
C GLU A 29 -3.13 -10.08 -5.10
N ASP A 30 -4.08 -9.17 -4.87
CA ASP A 30 -3.89 -7.91 -4.14
C ASP A 30 -4.31 -8.02 -2.67
N ASN A 31 -4.80 -9.20 -2.24
CA ASN A 31 -5.14 -9.39 -0.84
C ASN A 31 -3.89 -9.22 0.03
N ALA A 32 -4.03 -8.45 1.12
CA ALA A 32 -2.93 -8.12 2.01
C ALA A 32 -1.73 -7.44 1.32
N ARG A 33 -1.92 -6.76 0.17
CA ARG A 33 -0.92 -5.85 -0.38
C ARG A 33 -0.70 -4.67 0.58
N PHE A 34 0.56 -4.41 0.87
CA PHE A 34 1.04 -3.31 1.70
C PHE A 34 1.64 -2.24 0.81
N LEU A 35 1.28 -0.99 1.10
CA LEU A 35 1.76 0.17 0.36
C LEU A 35 2.32 1.19 1.34
N ALA A 36 3.51 1.69 1.05
CA ALA A 36 4.11 2.82 1.73
C ALA A 36 4.13 4.02 0.78
N PHE A 37 3.79 5.19 1.30
CA PHE A 37 3.87 6.46 0.58
C PHE A 37 4.53 7.51 1.45
N TYR A 38 5.16 8.49 0.79
CA TYR A 38 5.55 9.72 1.47
C TYR A 38 4.32 10.47 1.96
N ARG A 39 4.39 10.98 3.19
CA ARG A 39 3.31 11.71 3.82
C ARG A 39 3.08 13.03 3.07
N ASN A 40 1.86 13.18 2.56
CA ASN A 40 1.37 14.43 2.02
C ASN A 40 0.32 15.01 2.98
N PRO A 41 0.62 16.10 3.71
CA PRO A 41 -0.34 16.70 4.64
C PRO A 41 -1.57 17.30 3.95
N ASN A 42 -1.54 17.48 2.63
CA ASN A 42 -2.69 17.94 1.85
C ASN A 42 -3.53 16.79 1.27
N ALA A 43 -3.08 15.53 1.44
CA ALA A 43 -3.84 14.37 0.98
C ALA A 43 -4.99 14.09 1.95
N ALA A 44 -6.18 13.95 1.40
CA ALA A 44 -7.40 13.55 2.12
C ALA A 44 -7.86 12.14 1.71
N TRP A 45 -7.38 11.64 0.58
CA TRP A 45 -7.78 10.37 -0.03
C TRP A 45 -6.58 9.53 -0.45
N PHE A 46 -6.82 8.23 -0.67
CA PHE A 46 -5.82 7.33 -1.23
C PHE A 46 -5.36 7.76 -2.64
N ASP A 47 -6.30 8.29 -3.44
CA ASP A 47 -6.04 8.74 -4.81
C ASP A 47 -5.12 9.97 -4.91
N ASP A 48 -4.93 10.68 -3.81
CA ASP A 48 -3.99 11.80 -3.73
C ASP A 48 -2.52 11.31 -3.73
N TYR A 49 -2.30 10.01 -3.51
CA TYR A 49 -0.99 9.37 -3.53
C TYR A 49 -0.75 8.69 -4.87
N LYS A 50 0.00 9.36 -5.76
CA LYS A 50 0.18 8.94 -7.16
C LYS A 50 1.25 7.87 -7.39
N GLU A 51 2.26 7.80 -6.54
CA GLU A 51 3.36 6.83 -6.64
C GLU A 51 3.67 6.27 -5.26
N ALA A 52 3.55 4.94 -5.12
CA ALA A 52 3.99 4.25 -3.92
C ALA A 52 5.51 4.32 -3.83
N SER A 53 6.04 4.72 -2.67
CA SER A 53 7.48 4.71 -2.46
C SER A 53 8.01 3.28 -2.45
N GLU A 54 7.22 2.36 -1.88
CA GLU A 54 7.47 0.92 -1.90
C GLU A 54 6.15 0.17 -1.96
N GLU A 55 6.10 -0.88 -2.79
CA GLU A 55 4.99 -1.81 -2.87
C GLU A 55 5.45 -3.19 -2.42
N PHE A 56 4.72 -3.80 -1.49
CA PHE A 56 5.00 -5.15 -1.04
C PHE A 56 3.73 -5.99 -1.11
N SER A 57 3.76 -7.07 -1.87
CA SER A 57 2.70 -8.07 -1.88
C SER A 57 3.23 -9.38 -1.30
N LEU A 58 2.41 -10.04 -0.47
CA LEU A 58 2.72 -11.36 0.08
C LEU A 58 2.45 -12.48 -0.95
N PHE A 59 1.67 -12.20 -1.99
CA PHE A 59 1.22 -13.18 -2.96
C PHE A 59 1.74 -12.91 -4.37
N ALA A 60 2.24 -11.69 -4.65
CA ALA A 60 2.92 -11.41 -5.90
C ALA A 60 4.41 -11.81 -5.80
N PRO A 61 5.01 -12.39 -6.86
CA PRO A 61 6.44 -12.59 -6.91
C PRO A 61 7.14 -11.22 -6.97
N ASN A 62 7.91 -10.88 -5.94
CA ASN A 62 8.69 -9.64 -5.89
C ASN A 62 9.99 -9.85 -6.70
N GLU A 63 10.15 -9.19 -7.85
CA GLU A 63 11.36 -9.28 -8.70
C GLU A 63 12.65 -8.77 -7.99
N ASN A 64 12.52 -8.08 -6.85
CA ASN A 64 13.66 -7.59 -6.05
C ASN A 64 14.01 -8.45 -4.82
N SER A 65 13.61 -9.73 -4.81
CA SER A 65 13.97 -10.65 -3.72
C SER A 65 15.40 -11.21 -3.85
N GLU A 66 16.41 -10.38 -4.07
CA GLU A 66 17.79 -10.75 -3.72
C GLU A 66 18.01 -10.51 -2.23
N VAL A 67 17.34 -11.33 -1.40
CA VAL A 67 17.74 -11.49 0.00
C VAL A 67 18.99 -12.36 -0.02
N THR A 68 20.16 -11.72 -0.08
CA THR A 68 21.42 -12.38 0.24
C THR A 68 21.41 -12.64 1.76
N ILE A 69 21.30 -13.92 2.11
CA ILE A 69 21.42 -14.46 3.48
C ILE A 69 22.88 -14.47 3.91
#